data_AF-D6ALF1-F1
#
_entry.id   AF-D6ALF1-F1
#
_cell.length_a   1.000
_cell.length_b   1.000
_cell.length_c   1.000
_cell.angle_alpha   90.00
_cell.angle_beta   90.00
_cell.angle_gamma   90.00
#
_symmetry.space_group_name_H-M   'P 1'
#
loop_
_entity.id
_entity.type
_entity.pdbx_description
1 polymer ?
#
loop_
_entity_poly.entity_id
_entity_poly.type
_entity_poly.pdbx_seq_one_letter_code
_entity_poly.pdbx_strand_id
1 'polypeptide(L)'
;MSVWEQSSTARVMAPARPRKLAKVPFVELADGRLQGVVSSGSDIGRVYVSSVAARTYAFACSTNNNRPCGGARGMFCKHIQALVVEAVLQYGAERVGRYLAVERPDGEPDAQSLTAAMTATRPVKDDSSAAAQVFSRFLRHLAYLELAPVTSPLPEMQWFPPTRAVA
;
A
#
# COMPACT_ATOMS: atom_id res chain seq x y z
N MET A 1 -8.27 -15.36 36.09
CA MET A 1 -7.56 -15.22 34.81
C MET A 1 -6.75 -13.94 34.87
N SER A 2 -5.46 -14.02 34.58
CA SER A 2 -4.58 -12.85 34.61
C SER A 2 -4.88 -11.92 33.42
N VAL A 3 -4.55 -10.64 33.54
CA VAL A 3 -4.78 -9.63 32.47
C VAL A 3 -4.09 -10.04 31.14
N TRP A 4 -2.99 -10.81 31.21
CA TRP A 4 -2.30 -11.36 30.05
C TRP A 4 -3.13 -12.42 29.32
N GLU A 5 -3.91 -13.23 30.03
CA GLU A 5 -4.82 -14.23 29.45
C GLU A 5 -6.07 -13.60 28.81
N GLN A 6 -6.36 -12.34 29.14
CA GLN A 6 -7.47 -11.54 28.60
C GLN A 6 -7.01 -10.49 27.57
N SER A 7 -5.70 -10.39 27.32
CA SER A 7 -5.15 -9.44 26.36
C SER A 7 -5.35 -9.94 24.93
N SER A 8 -5.86 -9.05 24.07
CA SER A 8 -6.05 -9.32 22.64
C SER A 8 -4.74 -9.83 22.00
N THR A 9 -4.81 -10.96 21.30
CA THR A 9 -3.69 -11.51 20.53
C THR A 9 -3.35 -10.67 19.29
N ALA A 10 -4.17 -9.65 18.99
CA ALA A 10 -3.90 -8.70 17.92
C ALA A 10 -2.75 -7.78 18.32
N ARG A 11 -1.65 -7.84 17.57
CA ARG A 11 -0.55 -6.88 17.72
C ARG A 11 -1.07 -5.47 17.52
N VAL A 12 -0.82 -4.59 18.49
CA VAL A 12 -1.07 -3.16 18.37
C VAL A 12 -0.26 -2.63 17.19
N MET A 13 -0.95 -2.13 16.16
CA MET A 13 -0.29 -1.47 15.04
C MET A 13 0.18 -0.09 15.48
N ALA A 14 1.41 0.26 15.13
CA ALA A 14 1.89 1.61 15.35
C ALA A 14 0.97 2.63 14.63
N PRO A 15 0.75 3.83 15.21
CA PRO A 15 -0.01 4.88 14.56
C PRO A 15 0.51 5.15 13.14
N ALA A 16 -0.40 5.42 12.21
CA ALA A 16 -0.04 5.76 10.84
C ALA A 16 0.90 6.98 10.84
N ARG A 17 2.09 6.84 10.24
CA ARG A 17 3.05 7.94 10.09
C ARG A 17 2.47 9.01 9.16
N PRO A 18 2.82 10.30 9.32
CA PRO A 18 2.44 11.34 8.37
C PRO A 18 2.84 10.97 6.94
N ARG A 19 1.91 11.12 5.99
CA ARG A 19 2.05 10.63 4.61
C ARG A 19 1.99 11.76 3.60
N LYS A 20 2.67 11.58 2.47
CA LYS A 20 2.57 12.50 1.32
C LYS A 20 1.36 12.14 0.45
N LEU A 21 0.16 12.40 0.96
CA LEU A 21 -1.11 12.09 0.27
C LEU A 21 -1.20 12.70 -1.13
N ALA A 22 -0.60 13.87 -1.35
CA ALA A 22 -0.55 14.50 -2.67
C ALA A 22 0.21 13.67 -3.72
N LYS A 23 1.15 12.80 -3.30
CA LYS A 23 1.96 11.99 -4.21
C LYS A 23 1.43 10.58 -4.37
N VAL A 24 1.13 9.90 -3.27
CA VAL A 24 0.56 8.54 -3.27
C VAL A 24 -0.67 8.56 -2.35
N PRO A 25 -1.86 8.91 -2.88
CA PRO A 25 -3.06 9.02 -2.06
C PRO A 25 -3.58 7.67 -1.54
N PHE A 26 -3.21 6.56 -2.19
CA PHE A 26 -3.71 5.23 -1.82
C PHE A 26 -2.68 4.15 -2.10
N VAL A 27 -2.50 3.26 -1.12
CA VAL A 27 -1.66 2.07 -1.20
C VAL A 27 -2.31 0.98 -0.37
N GLU A 28 -2.21 -0.27 -0.82
CA GLU A 28 -2.71 -1.43 -0.10
C GLU A 28 -1.87 -2.67 -0.41
N LEU A 29 -1.89 -3.62 0.52
CA LEU A 29 -1.46 -5.00 0.34
C LEU A 29 -2.72 -5.87 0.30
N ALA A 30 -3.24 -6.13 -0.89
CA ALA A 30 -4.48 -6.89 -1.09
C ALA A 30 -4.38 -7.80 -2.31
N ASP A 31 -5.16 -8.89 -2.31
CA ASP A 31 -5.29 -9.82 -3.45
C ASP A 31 -3.96 -10.34 -4.02
N GLY A 32 -2.96 -10.55 -3.15
CA GLY A 32 -1.63 -11.00 -3.55
C GLY A 32 -0.82 -9.94 -4.30
N ARG A 33 -1.18 -8.65 -4.22
CA ARG A 33 -0.47 -7.54 -4.88
C ARG A 33 -0.17 -6.40 -3.91
N LEU A 34 0.96 -5.75 -4.11
CA LEU A 34 1.16 -4.37 -3.68
C LEU A 34 0.52 -3.49 -4.75
N GLN A 35 -0.48 -2.70 -4.40
CA GLN A 35 -1.23 -1.91 -5.37
C GLN A 35 -1.70 -0.58 -4.80
N GLY A 36 -2.01 0.37 -5.68
CA GLY A 36 -2.49 1.66 -5.24
C GLY A 36 -2.61 2.69 -6.34
N VAL A 37 -2.82 3.93 -5.92
CA VAL A 37 -3.02 5.09 -6.78
C VAL A 37 -1.93 6.11 -6.51
N VAL A 38 -1.30 6.59 -7.58
CA VAL A 38 -0.18 7.52 -7.56
C VAL A 38 -0.54 8.75 -8.39
N SER A 39 -0.31 9.95 -7.84
CA SER A 39 -0.55 11.20 -8.54
C SER A 39 0.39 11.36 -9.75
N SER A 40 -0.15 11.88 -10.86
CA SER A 40 0.64 12.25 -12.03
C SER A 40 1.63 13.38 -11.73
N GLY A 41 1.32 14.24 -10.75
CA GLY A 41 2.09 15.44 -10.41
C GLY A 41 1.91 16.61 -11.38
N SER A 42 1.30 16.41 -12.55
CA SER A 42 1.03 17.45 -13.55
C SER A 42 -0.43 17.90 -13.59
N ASP A 43 -1.34 17.03 -13.15
CA ASP A 43 -2.78 17.25 -13.21
C ASP A 43 -3.43 16.49 -12.04
N ILE A 44 -4.23 17.20 -11.24
CA ILE A 44 -4.89 16.66 -10.04
C ILE A 44 -5.94 15.60 -10.41
N GLY A 45 -6.58 15.71 -11.58
CA GLY A 45 -7.56 14.73 -12.08
C GLY A 45 -6.92 13.48 -12.69
N ARG A 46 -5.59 13.50 -12.89
CA ARG A 46 -4.85 12.41 -13.52
C ARG A 46 -4.04 11.64 -12.49
N VAL A 47 -4.42 10.38 -12.32
CA VAL A 47 -3.72 9.45 -11.45
C VAL A 47 -3.34 8.18 -12.20
N TYR A 48 -2.33 7.50 -11.68
CA TYR A 48 -1.86 6.21 -12.16
C TYR A 48 -2.23 5.13 -11.16
N VAL A 49 -2.89 4.08 -11.64
CA VAL A 49 -3.08 2.86 -10.88
C VAL A 49 -1.89 1.95 -11.14
N SER A 50 -1.19 1.58 -10.08
CA SER A 50 0.04 0.79 -10.16
C SER A 50 -0.11 -0.46 -9.31
N SER A 51 0.44 -1.59 -9.78
CA SER A 51 0.46 -2.84 -9.01
C SER A 51 1.71 -3.66 -9.29
N VAL A 52 2.10 -4.47 -8.29
CA VAL A 52 3.14 -5.48 -8.34
C VAL A 52 2.60 -6.75 -7.69
N ALA A 53 2.56 -7.86 -8.43
CA ALA A 53 2.15 -9.15 -7.91
C ALA A 53 3.21 -9.75 -6.97
N ALA A 54 2.78 -10.41 -5.90
CA ALA A 54 3.67 -11.16 -5.02
C ALA A 54 4.30 -12.35 -5.77
N ARG A 55 5.53 -12.73 -5.38
CA ARG A 55 6.35 -13.82 -5.93
C ARG A 55 6.84 -13.62 -7.38
N THR A 56 5.96 -13.29 -8.32
CA THR A 56 6.33 -13.10 -9.73
C THR A 56 6.83 -11.69 -10.02
N TYR A 57 6.46 -10.74 -9.15
CA TYR A 57 6.72 -9.31 -9.30
C TYR A 57 6.18 -8.72 -10.62
N ALA A 58 5.26 -9.45 -11.27
CA ALA A 58 4.60 -8.99 -12.48
C ALA A 58 3.89 -7.67 -12.20
N PHE A 59 4.09 -6.68 -13.07
CA PHE A 59 3.72 -5.31 -12.78
C PHE A 59 2.83 -4.68 -13.82
N ALA A 60 1.93 -3.83 -13.36
CA ALA A 60 1.05 -3.05 -14.22
C ALA A 60 1.04 -1.60 -13.76
N CYS A 61 0.98 -0.68 -14.73
CA CYS A 61 0.73 0.73 -14.47
C CYS A 61 -0.03 1.38 -15.63
N SER A 62 -1.17 1.95 -15.33
CA SER A 62 -2.03 2.67 -16.28
C SER A 62 -2.61 3.91 -15.64
N THR A 63 -3.04 4.88 -16.44
CA THR A 63 -3.85 5.99 -15.94
C THR A 63 -5.24 5.51 -15.53
N ASN A 64 -5.97 6.36 -14.79
CA ASN A 64 -7.38 6.13 -14.40
C ASN A 64 -8.37 6.02 -15.58
N ASN A 65 -7.96 6.36 -16.81
CA ASN A 65 -8.71 6.09 -18.04
C ASN A 65 -8.11 4.95 -18.88
N ASN A 66 -7.42 4.00 -18.22
CA ASN A 66 -6.85 2.79 -18.80
C ASN A 66 -5.80 2.98 -19.90
N ARG A 67 -5.18 4.16 -20.02
CA ARG A 67 -4.03 4.34 -20.94
C ARG A 67 -2.77 3.76 -20.29
N PRO A 68 -1.96 2.97 -21.03
CA PRO A 68 -0.74 2.39 -20.47
C PRO A 68 0.25 3.48 -20.07
N CYS A 69 0.94 3.29 -18.95
CA CYS A 69 1.98 4.20 -18.51
C CYS A 69 3.18 4.15 -19.46
N GLY A 70 3.56 5.29 -20.05
CA GLY A 70 4.70 5.39 -20.97
C GLY A 70 6.05 5.00 -20.35
N GLY A 71 6.19 5.08 -19.01
CA GLY A 71 7.39 4.68 -18.28
C GLY A 71 7.43 3.20 -17.89
N ALA A 72 6.35 2.44 -18.06
CA ALA A 72 6.27 1.02 -17.72
C ALA A 72 6.68 0.13 -18.92
N ARG A 73 7.86 0.41 -19.49
CA ARG A 73 8.42 -0.31 -20.64
C ARG A 73 9.48 -1.31 -20.16
N GLY A 74 9.04 -2.50 -19.74
CA GLY A 74 9.94 -3.60 -19.34
C GLY A 74 10.61 -3.44 -17.97
N MET A 75 10.31 -2.38 -17.22
CA MET A 75 10.79 -2.19 -15.85
C MET A 75 9.77 -1.42 -15.00
N PHE A 76 9.98 -1.41 -13.68
CA PHE A 76 9.20 -0.60 -12.75
C PHE A 76 9.36 0.89 -13.06
N CYS A 77 8.25 1.53 -13.42
CA CYS A 77 8.21 2.97 -13.65
C CYS A 77 8.31 3.75 -12.33
N LYS A 78 8.51 5.07 -12.43
CA LYS A 78 8.56 5.95 -11.25
C LYS A 78 7.31 5.89 -10.37
N HIS A 79 6.14 5.56 -10.92
CA HIS A 79 4.91 5.39 -10.13
C HIS A 79 4.97 4.13 -9.26
N ILE A 80 5.43 3.01 -9.81
CA ILE A 80 5.61 1.75 -9.06
C ILE A 80 6.67 1.95 -7.97
N GLN A 81 7.79 2.62 -8.26
CA GLN A 81 8.81 2.93 -7.27
C GLN A 81 8.26 3.80 -6.13
N ALA A 82 7.49 4.86 -6.47
CA ALA A 82 6.84 5.70 -5.46
C ALA A 82 5.82 4.90 -4.61
N LEU A 83 5.10 3.95 -5.22
CA LEU A 83 4.18 3.07 -4.52
C LEU A 83 4.91 2.17 -3.51
N VAL A 84 6.06 1.59 -3.87
CA VAL A 84 6.88 0.77 -2.96
C VAL A 84 7.40 1.60 -1.78
N VAL A 85 7.89 2.82 -2.04
CA VAL A 85 8.34 3.74 -1.00
C VAL A 85 7.21 4.04 -0.01
N GLU A 86 6.02 4.36 -0.51
CA GLU A 86 4.87 4.65 0.35
C GLU A 86 4.40 3.40 1.12
N ALA A 87 4.43 2.22 0.50
CA ALA A 87 4.08 0.97 1.18
C ALA A 87 5.02 0.69 2.36
N VAL A 88 6.33 0.86 2.16
CA VAL A 88 7.34 0.70 3.22
C VAL A 88 7.14 1.73 4.32
N LEU A 89 6.82 2.99 3.97
CA LEU A 89 6.52 4.04 4.94
C LEU A 89 5.31 3.69 5.84
N GLN A 90 4.27 3.09 5.25
CA GLN A 90 3.01 2.80 5.94
C GLN A 90 2.99 1.47 6.69
N TYR A 91 3.52 0.43 6.07
CA TYR A 91 3.40 -0.94 6.56
C TYR A 91 4.70 -1.48 7.16
N GLY A 92 5.82 -0.79 6.93
CA GLY A 92 7.16 -1.26 7.28
C GLY A 92 7.72 -2.20 6.21
N ALA A 93 9.04 -2.11 5.97
CA ALA A 93 9.72 -2.88 4.93
C ALA A 93 9.60 -4.39 5.15
N GLU A 94 9.71 -4.87 6.40
CA GLU A 94 9.53 -6.29 6.76
C GLU A 94 8.18 -6.85 6.32
N ARG A 95 7.08 -6.11 6.58
CA ARG A 95 5.74 -6.54 6.22
C ARG A 95 5.55 -6.57 4.71
N VAL A 96 6.04 -5.54 4.01
CA VAL A 96 5.97 -5.43 2.56
C VAL A 96 6.78 -6.55 1.89
N GLY A 97 8.03 -6.74 2.31
CA GLY A 97 8.91 -7.78 1.78
C GLY A 97 8.34 -9.18 1.99
N ARG A 98 7.84 -9.48 3.20
CA ARG A 98 7.17 -10.76 3.49
C ARG A 98 5.92 -10.97 2.66
N TYR A 99 5.09 -9.94 2.51
CA TYR A 99 3.86 -10.03 1.72
C TYR A 99 4.15 -10.31 0.24
N LEU A 100 5.16 -9.63 -0.30
CA LEU A 100 5.60 -9.81 -1.69
C LEU A 100 6.46 -11.05 -1.92
N ALA A 101 6.84 -11.75 -0.86
CA ALA A 101 7.77 -12.89 -0.87
C ALA A 101 9.17 -12.54 -1.41
N VAL A 102 9.64 -11.33 -1.13
CA VAL A 102 11.00 -10.88 -1.47
C VAL A 102 11.98 -11.59 -0.55
N GLU A 103 12.95 -12.30 -1.13
CA GLU A 103 14.07 -12.86 -0.38
C GLU A 103 14.79 -11.74 0.36
N ARG A 104 15.03 -11.93 1.66
CA ARG A 104 15.55 -10.86 2.51
C ARG A 104 16.92 -10.45 1.99
N PRO A 105 17.11 -9.19 1.56
CA PRO A 105 18.46 -8.69 1.30
C PRO A 105 19.26 -8.72 2.61
N ASP A 106 20.57 -8.92 2.53
CA ASP A 106 21.45 -8.80 3.70
C ASP A 106 21.32 -7.39 4.30
N GLY A 107 20.98 -7.29 5.58
CA GLY A 107 20.76 -6.02 6.29
C GLY A 107 19.30 -5.69 6.57
N GLU A 108 19.05 -4.49 7.11
CA GLU A 108 17.69 -4.00 7.37
C GLU A 108 16.99 -3.66 6.04
N PRO A 109 15.84 -4.26 5.73
CA PRO A 109 15.17 -4.00 4.47
C PRO A 109 14.60 -2.58 4.42
N ASP A 110 14.66 -2.00 3.24
CA ASP A 110 14.11 -0.69 2.92
C ASP A 110 13.44 -0.69 1.54
N ALA A 111 12.85 0.43 1.13
CA ALA A 111 12.18 0.50 -0.16
C ALA A 111 13.12 0.25 -1.35
N GLN A 112 14.39 0.69 -1.24
CA GLN A 112 15.37 0.59 -2.32
C GLN A 112 15.83 -0.86 -2.51
N SER A 113 16.21 -1.53 -1.42
CA SER A 113 16.63 -2.93 -1.42
C SER A 113 15.50 -3.87 -1.88
N LEU A 114 14.25 -3.65 -1.44
CA LEU A 114 13.10 -4.41 -1.94
C LEU A 114 12.88 -4.18 -3.44
N THR A 115 12.96 -2.94 -3.92
CA THR A 115 12.81 -2.62 -5.34
C THR A 115 13.92 -3.26 -6.18
N ALA A 116 15.15 -3.23 -5.70
CA ALA A 116 16.31 -3.83 -6.37
C ALA A 116 16.17 -5.35 -6.45
N ALA A 117 15.81 -6.02 -5.35
CA ALA A 117 15.61 -7.47 -5.30
C ALA A 117 14.51 -7.93 -6.27
N MET A 118 13.37 -7.24 -6.30
CA MET A 118 12.29 -7.52 -7.25
C MET A 118 12.72 -7.27 -8.70
N THR A 119 13.47 -6.19 -8.97
CA THR A 119 13.92 -5.88 -10.33
C THR A 119 14.94 -6.91 -10.84
N ALA A 120 15.77 -7.45 -9.95
CA ALA A 120 16.78 -8.47 -10.28
C ALA A 120 16.18 -9.76 -10.85
N THR A 121 14.93 -10.08 -10.51
CA THR A 121 14.21 -11.25 -11.07
C THR A 121 13.71 -11.02 -12.50
N ARG A 122 13.93 -9.83 -13.06
CA ARG A 122 13.47 -9.42 -14.40
C ARG A 122 11.96 -9.62 -14.58
N PRO A 123 11.13 -8.95 -13.75
CA PRO A 123 9.69 -9.14 -13.81
C PRO A 123 9.11 -8.73 -15.15
N VAL A 124 8.03 -9.41 -15.51
CA VAL A 124 7.30 -9.11 -16.75
C VAL A 124 6.19 -8.11 -16.50
N LYS A 125 5.85 -7.36 -17.55
CA LYS A 125 4.68 -6.49 -17.52
C LYS A 125 3.41 -7.36 -17.55
N ASP A 126 2.53 -7.12 -16.59
CA ASP A 126 1.21 -7.72 -16.49
C ASP A 126 0.17 -6.86 -17.21
N ASP A 127 -1.04 -7.40 -17.37
CA ASP A 127 -2.18 -6.62 -17.83
C ASP A 127 -2.69 -5.63 -16.77
N SER A 128 -3.55 -4.70 -17.19
CA SER A 128 -4.13 -3.70 -16.30
C SER A 128 -5.41 -4.18 -15.59
N SER A 129 -5.67 -5.50 -15.53
CA SER A 129 -6.97 -6.05 -15.06
C SER A 129 -7.30 -5.64 -13.62
N ALA A 130 -6.29 -5.56 -12.74
CA ALA A 130 -6.46 -5.12 -11.35
C ALA A 130 -6.83 -3.63 -11.23
N ALA A 131 -6.60 -2.81 -12.26
CA ALA A 131 -6.68 -1.35 -12.14
C ALA A 131 -8.08 -0.85 -11.76
N ALA A 132 -9.14 -1.42 -12.35
CA ALA A 132 -10.52 -0.99 -12.08
C ALA A 132 -10.95 -1.25 -10.64
N GLN A 133 -10.59 -2.42 -10.09
CA GLN A 133 -10.91 -2.77 -8.71
C GLN A 133 -10.14 -1.89 -7.72
N VAL A 134 -8.85 -1.69 -7.94
CA VAL A 134 -8.01 -0.80 -7.11
C VAL A 134 -8.53 0.63 -7.14
N PHE A 135 -8.90 1.14 -8.32
CA PHE A 135 -9.46 2.48 -8.44
C PHE A 135 -10.81 2.60 -7.73
N SER A 136 -11.67 1.59 -7.80
CA SER A 136 -12.95 1.57 -7.07
C SER A 136 -12.75 1.57 -5.55
N ARG A 137 -11.76 0.83 -5.04
CA ARG A 137 -11.38 0.87 -3.61
C ARG A 137 -10.82 2.23 -3.20
N PHE A 138 -10.03 2.86 -4.07
CA PHE A 138 -9.56 4.22 -3.84
C PHE A 138 -10.71 5.23 -3.75
N LEU A 139 -11.70 5.18 -4.66
CA LEU A 139 -12.86 6.06 -4.58
C LEU A 139 -13.66 5.85 -3.28
N ARG A 140 -13.80 4.58 -2.86
CA ARG A 140 -14.41 4.26 -1.55
C ARG A 140 -13.58 4.82 -0.39
N HIS A 141 -12.25 4.78 -0.49
CA HIS A 141 -11.36 5.38 0.51
C HIS A 141 -11.55 6.89 0.60
N LEU A 142 -11.68 7.59 -0.54
CA LEU A 142 -11.96 9.02 -0.56
C LEU A 142 -13.30 9.36 0.11
N ALA A 143 -14.35 8.58 -0.15
CA ALA A 143 -15.65 8.78 0.50
C ALA A 143 -15.57 8.70 2.04
N TYR A 144 -14.67 7.89 2.60
CA TYR A 144 -14.43 7.88 4.05
C TYR A 144 -13.77 9.17 4.57
N LEU A 145 -12.98 9.85 3.74
CA LEU A 145 -12.33 11.12 4.10
C LEU A 145 -13.30 12.31 4.06
N GLU A 146 -14.48 12.15 3.44
CA GLU A 146 -15.54 13.15 3.44
C GLU A 146 -16.35 13.16 4.75
N LEU A 147 -16.24 12.08 5.55
CA LEU A 147 -16.91 12.00 6.84
C LEU A 147 -16.17 12.82 7.89
N ALA A 148 -16.92 13.55 8.72
CA ALA A 148 -16.35 14.26 9.85
C ALA A 148 -15.68 13.26 10.82
N PRO A 149 -14.43 13.50 11.25
CA PRO A 149 -13.77 12.63 12.21
C PRO A 149 -14.52 12.68 13.55
N VAL A 150 -14.85 11.51 14.10
CA VAL A 150 -15.50 11.38 15.41
C VAL A 150 -14.64 10.54 16.35
N THR A 151 -14.60 10.93 17.62
CA THR A 151 -13.96 10.18 18.71
C THR A 151 -14.97 9.45 19.58
N SER A 152 -16.26 9.54 19.23
CA SER A 152 -17.33 8.80 19.90
C SER A 152 -17.03 7.29 19.81
N PRO A 153 -17.19 6.54 20.91
CA PRO A 153 -16.94 5.10 20.89
C PRO A 153 -17.86 4.43 19.86
N LEU A 154 -17.26 3.66 18.95
CA LEU A 154 -18.01 2.80 18.04
C LEU A 154 -18.54 1.60 18.84
N PRO A 155 -19.87 1.40 18.93
CA PRO A 155 -20.45 0.30 19.72
C PRO A 155 -19.89 -1.08 19.31
N GLU A 156 -19.61 -1.29 18.03
CA GLU A 156 -19.05 -2.52 17.49
C GLU A 156 -17.57 -2.71 17.87
N MET A 157 -16.86 -1.65 18.24
CA MET A 157 -15.47 -1.73 18.71
C MET A 157 -15.34 -2.01 20.22
N GLN A 158 -16.44 -2.17 20.96
CA GLN A 158 -16.43 -2.48 22.39
C GLN A 158 -15.67 -3.77 22.74
N TRP A 159 -15.58 -4.71 21.79
CA TRP A 159 -14.83 -5.96 21.96
C TRP A 159 -13.31 -5.79 21.79
N PHE A 160 -12.86 -4.65 21.27
CA PHE A 160 -11.45 -4.32 21.17
C PHE A 160 -11.07 -3.41 22.35
N PRO A 161 -10.25 -3.90 23.30
CA PRO A 161 -9.84 -3.08 24.42
C PRO A 161 -9.16 -1.80 23.90
N PRO A 162 -9.56 -0.60 24.38
CA PRO A 162 -8.99 0.65 23.90
C PRO A 162 -7.49 0.63 24.16
N THR A 163 -6.70 0.79 23.11
CA THR A 163 -5.26 0.93 23.20
C THR A 163 -4.93 2.28 23.80
N ARG A 164 -4.96 2.37 25.13
CA ARG A 164 -4.53 3.49 25.99
C ARG A 164 -5.06 4.87 25.59
N ALA A 165 -5.88 5.47 26.45
CA ALA A 165 -6.09 6.91 26.40
C ALA A 165 -4.72 7.62 26.49
N VAL A 166 -4.39 8.42 25.47
CA VAL A 166 -3.29 9.38 25.59
C VAL A 166 -3.83 10.49 26.49
N ALA A 167 -3.25 10.61 27.69
CA ALA A 167 -3.47 11.72 28.59
C ALA A 167 -2.70 12.96 28.10
#